data_AF-A0AAF1B2L9-F1
#
_entry.id   AF-A0AAF1B2L9-F1
#
_cell.length_a   1.000
_cell.length_b   1.000
_cell.length_c   1.000
_cell.angle_alpha   90.00
_cell.angle_beta   90.00
_cell.angle_gamma   90.00
#
_symmetry.space_group_name_H-M   'P 1'
#
loop_
_entity.id
_entity.type
_entity.pdbx_description
1 polymer ?
#
loop_
_entity_poly.entity_id
_entity_poly.type
_entity_poly.pdbx_seq_one_letter_code
_entity_poly.pdbx_strand_id
1 'polypeptide(L)'
;MSFTLKAAQQFGIPELLLWTTSACGLLAYMHYSQLVERGYAPLQDDASCIDWLDKKESSSVVYVNFGSITVMTAPQLIEFAWGLANSMKQFVWIVRPDTLAGDRATVPQEFLAETRE
;
A
#
# COMPACT_ATOMS: atom_id res chain seq x y z
N MET A 1 0.17 14.94 3.57
CA MET A 1 -0.19 16.13 4.38
C MET A 1 0.54 17.41 3.98
N SER A 2 1.25 17.47 2.85
CA SER A 2 1.94 18.68 2.40
C SER A 2 1.01 19.86 2.10
N PHE A 3 -0.28 19.59 1.81
CA PHE A 3 -1.28 20.62 1.52
C PHE A 3 -1.62 21.50 2.73
N THR A 4 -1.90 20.91 3.90
CA THR A 4 -2.28 21.66 5.12
C THR A 4 -1.13 22.50 5.65
N LEU A 5 0.11 22.02 5.51
CA LEU A 5 1.34 22.77 5.80
C LEU A 5 1.44 24.03 4.95
N LYS A 6 1.27 23.88 3.63
CA LYS A 6 1.32 25.00 2.68
C LYS A 6 0.22 26.03 2.94
N ALA A 7 -0.99 25.58 3.30
CA ALA A 7 -2.09 26.45 3.66
C ALA A 7 -1.80 27.24 4.95
N ALA A 8 -1.34 26.59 6.02
CA ALA A 8 -1.02 27.26 7.29
C ALA A 8 0.07 28.34 7.11
N GLN A 9 1.11 28.05 6.33
CA GLN A 9 2.15 29.02 5.96
C GLN A 9 1.59 30.19 5.17
N GLN A 10 0.72 29.93 4.19
CA GLN A 10 0.11 30.98 3.36
C GLN A 10 -0.73 31.98 4.17
N PHE A 11 -1.40 31.52 5.23
CA PHE A 11 -2.27 32.36 6.06
C PHE A 11 -1.62 32.83 7.37
N GLY A 12 -0.31 32.59 7.55
CA GLY A 12 0.42 33.03 8.74
C GLY A 12 -0.07 32.38 10.04
N ILE A 13 -0.65 31.19 9.96
CA ILE A 13 -1.21 30.47 11.10
C ILE A 13 -0.08 29.65 11.75
N PRO A 14 0.15 29.78 13.07
CA PRO A 14 1.11 28.93 13.78
C PRO A 14 0.79 27.46 13.59
N GLU A 15 1.79 26.69 13.20
CA GLU A 15 1.62 25.29 12.85
C GLU A 15 2.00 24.39 14.02
N LEU A 16 1.10 23.48 14.41
CA LEU A 16 1.40 22.38 15.30
C LEU A 16 0.93 21.07 14.66
N LEU A 17 1.89 20.26 14.22
CA LEU A 17 1.62 18.96 13.62
C LEU A 17 1.70 17.88 14.70
N LEU A 18 0.54 17.40 15.17
CA LEU A 18 0.47 16.26 16.09
C LEU A 18 0.31 14.97 15.28
N TRP A 19 1.38 14.20 15.15
CA TRP A 19 1.35 12.88 14.51
C TRP A 19 1.53 11.80 15.56
N THR A 20 0.63 10.83 15.59
CA THR A 20 0.87 9.56 16.31
C THR A 20 1.77 8.67 15.46
N THR A 21 3.04 9.05 15.29
CA THR A 21 4.01 8.11 14.73
C THR A 21 4.35 7.10 15.81
N SER A 22 4.21 5.80 15.53
CA SER A 22 4.77 4.77 16.42
C SER A 22 6.26 5.03 16.65
N ALA A 23 6.81 4.58 17.78
CA ALA A 23 8.24 4.76 18.08
C ALA A 23 9.15 4.26 16.94
N CYS A 24 8.77 3.16 16.28
CA CYS A 24 9.49 2.65 15.11
C CYS A 24 9.33 3.55 13.87
N GLY A 25 8.15 4.15 13.64
CA GLY A 25 7.95 5.12 12.57
C GLY A 25 8.80 6.39 12.78
N LEU A 26 8.87 6.90 14.00
CA LEU A 26 9.71 8.06 14.33
C LEU A 26 11.20 7.78 14.10
N LEU A 27 11.69 6.60 14.53
CA LEU A 27 13.07 6.19 14.28
C LEU A 27 13.38 6.08 12.78
N ALA A 28 12.47 5.50 11.99
CA ALA A 28 12.64 5.42 10.54
C ALA A 28 12.75 6.81 9.90
N TYR A 29 11.95 7.79 10.36
CA TYR A 29 12.05 9.17 9.89
C TYR A 29 13.37 9.84 10.30
N MET A 30 13.77 9.72 11.56
CA MET A 30 15.00 10.34 12.06
C MET A 30 16.25 9.79 11.36
N HIS A 31 16.22 8.52 10.95
CA HIS A 31 17.32 7.85 10.26
C HIS A 31 17.12 7.76 8.75
N TYR A 32 16.14 8.45 8.16
CA TYR A 32 15.79 8.27 6.75
C TYR A 32 16.97 8.56 5.81
N SER A 33 17.76 9.62 6.06
CA SER A 33 18.96 9.92 5.28
C SER A 33 19.98 8.78 5.31
N GLN A 34 20.20 8.18 6.48
CA GLN A 34 21.10 7.03 6.65
C GLN A 34 20.55 5.78 5.96
N LEU A 35 19.22 5.61 5.93
CA LEU A 35 18.57 4.53 5.20
C LEU A 35 18.74 4.71 3.68
N VAL A 36 18.66 5.95 3.17
CA VAL A 36 18.94 6.28 1.77
C VAL A 36 20.42 6.04 1.42
N GLU A 37 21.35 6.53 2.25
CA GLU A 37 22.80 6.32 2.06
C GLU A 37 23.18 4.84 2.04
N ARG A 38 22.49 4.02 2.83
CA ARG A 38 22.70 2.56 2.89
C ARG A 38 21.91 1.78 1.84
N GLY A 39 21.13 2.46 0.98
CA GLY A 39 20.35 1.83 -0.08
C GLY A 39 19.12 1.05 0.40
N TYR A 40 18.65 1.29 1.63
CA TYR A 40 17.40 0.73 2.14
C TYR A 40 16.17 1.55 1.75
N ALA A 41 16.36 2.79 1.26
CA ALA A 41 15.30 3.67 0.80
C ALA A 41 15.71 4.43 -0.49
N PRO A 42 14.77 4.77 -1.38
CA PRO A 42 13.38 4.32 -1.37
C PRO A 42 13.31 2.79 -1.51
N LEU A 43 12.25 2.19 -0.96
CA LEU A 43 12.00 0.77 -1.21
C LEU A 43 11.92 0.58 -2.73
N GLN A 44 12.43 -0.54 -3.24
CA GLN A 44 12.29 -0.84 -4.66
C GLN A 44 10.80 -0.95 -4.97
N ASP A 45 10.27 0.09 -5.60
CA ASP A 45 8.98 0.02 -6.24
C ASP A 45 9.13 -0.92 -7.43
N ASP A 46 8.18 -1.82 -7.60
CA ASP A 46 8.03 -2.55 -8.84
C ASP A 46 7.62 -1.52 -9.89
N ALA A 47 8.59 -0.93 -10.59
CA ALA A 47 8.35 0.13 -11.59
C ALA A 47 7.30 -0.30 -12.62
N SER A 48 7.21 -1.61 -12.86
CA SER A 48 6.17 -2.28 -13.63
C SER A 48 4.74 -1.94 -13.19
N CYS A 49 4.49 -1.80 -11.89
CA CYS A 49 3.18 -1.47 -11.33
C CYS A 49 2.83 0.00 -11.57
N ILE A 50 3.79 0.91 -11.41
CA ILE A 50 3.58 2.35 -11.66
C ILE A 50 3.37 2.59 -13.16
N ASP A 51 4.20 1.99 -14.01
CA ASP A 51 4.06 2.05 -15.47
C ASP A 51 2.72 1.46 -15.95
N TRP A 52 2.18 0.46 -15.25
CA TRP A 52 0.86 -0.10 -15.54
C TRP A 52 -0.26 0.86 -15.11
N LEU A 53 -0.13 1.51 -13.94
CA LEU A 53 -1.09 2.50 -13.43
C LEU A 53 -1.17 3.75 -14.32
N ASP A 54 -0.03 4.23 -14.83
CA ASP A 54 0.06 5.40 -15.71
C ASP A 54 -0.70 5.22 -17.04
N LYS A 55 -1.00 3.97 -17.43
CA LYS A 55 -1.78 3.64 -18.63
C LYS A 55 -3.28 3.59 -18.39
N LYS A 56 -3.74 3.74 -17.15
CA LYS A 56 -5.17 3.64 -16.79
C LYS A 56 -5.81 5.02 -16.66
N GLU A 57 -7.12 5.08 -16.85
CA GLU A 57 -7.90 6.30 -16.68
C GLU A 57 -7.84 6.80 -15.23
N SER A 58 -7.93 8.13 -15.05
CA SER A 58 -7.93 8.72 -13.70
C SER A 58 -9.08 8.17 -12.85
N SER A 59 -8.77 7.79 -11.61
CA SER A 59 -9.75 7.25 -10.65
C SER A 59 -10.48 5.97 -11.10
N SER A 60 -9.88 5.19 -12.01
CA SER A 60 -10.49 3.95 -12.55
C SER A 60 -10.05 2.66 -11.86
N VAL A 61 -8.93 2.69 -11.13
CA VAL A 61 -8.30 1.52 -10.51
C VAL A 61 -8.60 1.46 -9.02
N VAL A 62 -8.97 0.28 -8.52
CA VAL A 62 -9.16 0.01 -7.10
C VAL A 62 -7.83 -0.40 -6.47
N TYR A 63 -7.33 0.39 -5.52
CA TYR A 63 -6.16 0.01 -4.73
C TYR A 63 -6.58 -0.68 -3.43
N VAL A 64 -6.01 -1.85 -3.17
CA VAL A 64 -6.28 -2.67 -1.99
C VAL A 64 -4.99 -2.98 -1.24
N ASN A 65 -4.95 -2.59 0.04
CA ASN A 65 -3.87 -2.94 0.96
C ASN A 65 -4.41 -3.01 2.39
N PHE A 66 -4.16 -4.14 3.06
CA PHE A 66 -4.63 -4.39 4.44
C PHE A 66 -3.63 -3.95 5.52
N GLY A 67 -2.54 -3.31 5.14
CA GLY A 67 -1.49 -2.85 6.04
C GLY A 67 -0.75 -4.01 6.71
N SER A 68 -0.01 -3.72 7.79
CA SER A 68 0.84 -4.70 8.46
C SER A 68 0.17 -5.55 9.54
N ILE A 69 -0.98 -5.09 10.05
CA ILE A 69 -1.60 -5.62 11.27
C ILE A 69 -2.69 -6.66 10.96
N THR A 70 -3.42 -6.46 9.86
CA THR A 70 -4.58 -7.28 9.52
C THR A 70 -4.15 -8.64 8.99
N VAL A 71 -4.68 -9.70 9.60
CA VAL A 71 -4.55 -11.09 9.12
C VAL A 71 -5.93 -11.65 8.80
N MET A 72 -6.02 -12.46 7.76
CA MET A 72 -7.24 -13.11 7.29
C MET A 72 -7.10 -14.63 7.43
N THR A 73 -8.23 -15.32 7.58
CA THR A 73 -8.25 -16.78 7.38
C THR A 73 -8.16 -17.10 5.90
N ALA A 74 -7.71 -18.32 5.55
CA ALA A 74 -7.64 -18.74 4.15
C ALA A 74 -8.99 -18.60 3.40
N PRO A 75 -10.14 -19.00 3.97
CA PRO A 75 -11.43 -18.78 3.31
C PRO A 75 -11.75 -17.31 3.07
N GLN A 76 -11.44 -16.42 4.02
CA GLN A 76 -11.67 -14.99 3.85
C GLN A 76 -10.80 -14.38 2.75
N LEU A 77 -9.55 -14.83 2.63
CA LEU A 77 -8.66 -14.38 1.56
C LEU A 77 -9.20 -14.83 0.18
N ILE A 78 -9.70 -16.06 0.09
CA ILE A 78 -10.27 -16.63 -1.14
C ILE A 78 -11.54 -15.88 -1.56
N GLU A 79 -12.48 -15.68 -0.63
CA GLU A 79 -13.71 -14.93 -0.89
C GLU A 79 -13.41 -13.49 -1.33
N PHE A 80 -12.41 -12.87 -0.70
CA PHE A 80 -12.00 -11.52 -1.08
C PHE A 80 -11.38 -11.47 -2.48
N ALA A 81 -10.52 -12.44 -2.83
CA ALA A 81 -9.93 -12.56 -4.16
C ALA A 81 -11.02 -12.70 -5.23
N TRP A 82 -11.96 -13.62 -5.04
CA TRP A 82 -13.06 -13.82 -5.98
C TRP A 82 -14.03 -12.63 -6.02
N GLY A 83 -14.23 -11.93 -4.91
CA GLY A 83 -14.97 -10.67 -4.89
C GLY A 83 -14.32 -9.60 -5.76
N LEU A 84 -12.98 -9.49 -5.74
CA LEU A 84 -12.24 -8.58 -6.61
C LEU A 84 -12.36 -8.96 -8.09
N ALA A 85 -12.14 -10.24 -8.43
CA ALA A 85 -12.27 -10.72 -9.81
C ALA A 85 -13.67 -10.43 -10.39
N ASN A 86 -14.72 -10.76 -9.62
CA ASN A 86 -16.11 -10.56 -10.03
C ASN A 86 -16.57 -9.10 -10.04
N SER A 87 -15.78 -8.17 -9.48
CA SER A 87 -16.11 -6.74 -9.49
C SER A 87 -16.04 -6.11 -10.88
N MET A 88 -15.38 -6.77 -11.84
CA MET A 88 -15.11 -6.25 -13.18
C MET A 88 -14.37 -4.89 -13.17
N LYS A 89 -13.69 -4.56 -12.07
CA LYS A 89 -12.83 -3.38 -11.94
C LYS A 89 -11.38 -3.79 -12.09
N GLN A 90 -10.56 -2.90 -12.66
CA GLN A 90 -9.12 -3.01 -12.56
C GLN A 90 -8.70 -2.72 -11.12
N PHE A 91 -7.75 -3.50 -10.59
CA PHE A 91 -7.30 -3.36 -9.22
C PHE A 91 -5.79 -3.61 -9.08
N VAL A 92 -5.20 -3.00 -8.06
CA VAL A 92 -3.87 -3.32 -7.54
C VAL A 92 -4.06 -3.81 -6.12
N TRP A 93 -3.71 -5.07 -5.87
CA TRP A 93 -3.85 -5.69 -4.55
C TRP A 93 -2.49 -6.12 -4.01
N ILE A 94 -2.09 -5.50 -2.89
CA ILE A 94 -0.87 -5.88 -2.18
C ILE A 94 -1.17 -7.06 -1.25
N VAL A 95 -0.73 -8.25 -1.66
CA VAL A 95 -0.82 -9.48 -0.86
C VAL A 95 0.54 -9.74 -0.21
N ARG A 96 0.59 -9.69 1.12
CA ARG A 96 1.81 -9.97 1.88
C ARG A 96 1.83 -11.44 2.32
N PRO A 97 2.98 -12.12 2.37
CA PRO A 97 3.06 -13.52 2.79
C PRO A 97 2.47 -13.79 4.18
N ASP A 98 2.49 -12.82 5.09
CA ASP A 98 1.95 -12.89 6.45
C ASP A 98 0.47 -12.50 6.55
N THR A 99 -0.22 -12.27 5.42
CA THR A 99 -1.64 -11.88 5.40
C THR A 99 -2.55 -13.02 5.85
N LEU A 100 -2.08 -14.28 5.83
CA LEU A 100 -2.81 -15.41 6.38
C LEU A 100 -2.39 -15.69 7.82
N ALA A 101 -3.37 -15.91 8.68
CA ALA A 101 -3.13 -16.28 10.07
C ALA A 101 -2.42 -17.66 10.16
N GLY A 102 -1.12 -17.64 10.48
CA GLY A 102 -0.33 -18.84 10.76
C GLY A 102 0.21 -19.61 9.55
N ASP A 103 0.03 -19.12 8.33
CA ASP A 103 0.55 -19.74 7.10
C ASP A 103 0.92 -18.68 6.04
N ARG A 104 1.62 -19.08 4.96
CA ARG A 104 1.95 -18.18 3.85
C ARG A 104 0.71 -17.90 2.99
N ALA A 105 0.36 -16.62 2.86
CA ALA A 105 -0.68 -16.17 1.96
C ALA A 105 -0.40 -16.60 0.51
N THR A 106 -1.21 -17.52 0.01
CA THR A 106 -1.20 -17.96 -1.39
C THR A 106 -2.61 -17.75 -1.92
N VAL A 107 -2.77 -16.79 -2.81
CA VAL A 107 -4.03 -16.61 -3.55
C VAL A 107 -4.22 -17.80 -4.52
N PRO A 108 -5.46 -18.21 -4.83
CA PRO A 108 -5.71 -19.32 -5.75
C PRO A 108 -5.03 -19.11 -7.10
N GLN A 109 -4.46 -20.17 -7.69
CA GLN A 109 -3.76 -20.06 -8.97
C GLN A 109 -4.73 -19.75 -10.12
N GLU A 110 -5.97 -20.22 -9.99
CA GLU A 110 -7.06 -19.94 -10.91
C GLU A 110 -7.39 -18.45 -10.94
N PHE A 111 -7.42 -17.80 -9.77
CA PHE A 111 -7.62 -16.36 -9.67
C PHE A 111 -6.50 -15.59 -10.37
N LEU A 112 -5.24 -16.01 -10.22
CA LEU A 112 -4.12 -15.39 -10.93
C LEU A 112 -4.21 -15.59 -12.45
N ALA A 113 -4.70 -16.73 -12.91
CA ALA A 113 -4.88 -16.99 -14.34
C ALA A 113 -5.98 -16.12 -14.96
N GLU A 114 -7.03 -15.81 -14.19
CA GLU A 114 -8.18 -15.01 -14.67
C GLU A 114 -7.92 -13.51 -14.64
N THR A 115 -7.11 -13.03 -13.68
CA THR A 115 -6.96 -11.58 -13.41
C THR A 115 -5.63 -10.98 -13.85
N ARG A 116 -4.68 -11.81 -14.32
CA ARG A 116 -3.41 -11.34 -14.84
C ARG A 116 -3.56 -10.79 -16.26
N GLU A 117 -3.34 -9.47 -16.41
CA GLU A 117 -3.11 -8.78 -17.69
C GLU A 117 -1.67 -8.99 -18.20
#